data_AF-A0A2D5EMW2-F1
#
_entry.id   AF-A0A2D5EMW2-F1
#
_cell.length_a   1.000
_cell.length_b   1.000
_cell.length_c   1.000
_cell.angle_alpha   90.00
_cell.angle_beta   90.00
_cell.angle_gamma   90.00
#
_symmetry.space_group_name_H-M   'P 1'
#
loop_
_entity.id
_entity.type
_entity.pdbx_description
1 polymer ?
#
loop_
_entity_poly.entity_id
_entity_poly.type
_entity_poly.pdbx_seq_one_letter_code
_entity_poly.pdbx_strand_id
1 'polypeptide(L)'
;MKLQHALPVLSAAASFMVLGLAMSDADAQEPTERPQVRVRPGNSPTIRPRVQPRAGRNAQEPAEEGERTAAPEFETGVEYEPVSPRTRVTFNLEEADLPDLVRLVSNLTGKRFILPGKVRSIKATVFAPTKVSVSEAYNAFLSILEVNGLTVVPAGRYYKIMESSNIENQPIPLYTGGSPTPRQDRFLTRMHRLSNVSAEDVATLLARFKSQAGNVTAYAPTNTLILTDTGTQIRRMLRLIEAIDVPRTGEQIWIEPIHYADATEVAAKLQEIFPSSGGSSSSSGSSASSSSASS
;
A
#
# COMPACT_ATOMS: atom_id res chain seq x y z
N MET A 1 -3.88 -20.09 52.55
CA MET A 1 -4.12 -21.53 52.39
C MET A 1 -3.80 -21.91 50.96
N LYS A 2 -2.74 -22.68 50.77
CA LYS A 2 -2.27 -23.21 49.48
C LYS A 2 -3.06 -24.48 49.17
N LEU A 3 -3.53 -24.66 47.94
CA LEU A 3 -3.90 -25.98 47.43
C LEU A 3 -3.29 -26.16 46.03
N GLN A 4 -2.35 -27.09 46.00
CA GLN A 4 -1.75 -27.73 44.84
C GLN A 4 -2.55 -29.00 44.55
N HIS A 5 -2.78 -29.36 43.28
CA HIS A 5 -2.92 -30.72 42.74
C HIS A 5 -2.75 -30.59 41.21
N ALA A 6 -1.66 -31.02 40.57
CA ALA A 6 -1.12 -32.37 40.35
C ALA A 6 -1.97 -33.25 39.40
N LEU A 7 -1.36 -33.55 38.23
CA LEU A 7 -1.76 -34.38 37.09
C LEU A 7 -1.97 -35.88 37.45
N PRO A 8 -2.52 -36.70 36.52
CA PRO A 8 -1.69 -37.48 35.56
C PRO A 8 -2.28 -37.53 34.12
N VAL A 9 -1.49 -37.38 33.05
CA VAL A 9 -0.85 -38.45 32.25
C VAL A 9 -1.81 -39.58 31.83
N LEU A 10 -2.16 -39.63 30.53
CA LEU A 10 -2.50 -40.89 29.85
C LEU A 10 -1.87 -40.94 28.45
N SER A 11 -1.13 -42.02 28.27
CA SER A 11 -0.45 -42.50 27.07
C SER A 11 -1.41 -43.33 26.20
N ALA A 12 -1.31 -43.22 24.88
CA ALA A 12 -1.70 -44.31 23.97
C ALA A 12 -1.03 -44.13 22.60
N ALA A 13 -0.02 -44.96 22.34
CA ALA A 13 0.54 -45.27 21.04
C ALA A 13 -0.20 -46.47 20.43
N ALA A 14 -0.44 -46.44 19.11
CA ALA A 14 -0.72 -47.57 18.19
C ALA A 14 -1.30 -46.97 16.89
N SER A 15 -1.06 -47.43 15.67
CA SER A 15 -0.28 -48.53 15.13
C SER A 15 -0.12 -48.23 13.63
N PHE A 16 1.10 -48.36 13.10
CA PHE A 16 1.35 -48.39 11.66
C PHE A 16 0.95 -49.77 11.13
N MET A 17 0.04 -49.83 10.15
CA MET A 17 -0.27 -51.06 9.42
C MET A 17 0.37 -50.98 8.04
N VAL A 18 1.45 -51.74 7.88
CA VAL A 18 2.11 -52.05 6.62
C VAL A 18 1.36 -53.21 5.97
N LEU A 19 0.98 -53.07 4.71
CA LEU A 19 0.66 -54.19 3.83
C LEU A 19 1.58 -54.10 2.61
N GLY A 20 2.55 -55.01 2.56
CA GLY A 20 3.44 -55.20 1.42
C GLY A 20 2.82 -56.10 0.36
N LEU A 21 3.11 -55.79 -0.90
CA LEU A 21 3.19 -56.77 -1.97
C LEU A 21 4.52 -56.54 -2.72
N ALA A 22 5.32 -57.61 -2.76
CA ALA A 22 6.51 -57.79 -3.59
C ALA A 22 6.14 -57.69 -5.10
N MET A 23 7.01 -57.50 -6.09
CA MET A 23 8.39 -57.94 -6.28
C MET A 23 8.85 -57.38 -7.65
N SER A 24 10.08 -56.87 -7.79
CA SER A 24 10.95 -57.08 -8.97
C SER A 24 12.29 -56.38 -8.76
N ASP A 25 13.35 -57.18 -8.86
CA ASP A 25 14.76 -56.83 -8.71
C ASP A 25 15.35 -55.95 -9.82
N ALA A 26 16.52 -55.40 -9.48
CA ALA A 26 17.61 -54.87 -10.32
C ALA A 26 17.46 -53.42 -10.82
N ASP A 27 18.18 -52.47 -10.23
CA ASP A 27 19.61 -52.23 -10.51
C ASP A 27 20.18 -51.19 -9.51
N ALA A 28 21.46 -51.31 -9.18
CA ALA A 28 22.13 -50.50 -8.18
C ALA A 28 22.74 -49.22 -8.78
N GLN A 29 22.38 -48.05 -8.26
CA GLN A 29 23.19 -46.82 -8.39
C GLN A 29 22.83 -45.79 -7.30
N GLU A 30 23.75 -45.60 -6.34
CA GLU A 30 23.77 -44.48 -5.38
C GLU A 30 24.33 -43.17 -6.04
N PRO A 31 24.44 -42.03 -5.34
CA PRO A 31 23.48 -40.91 -5.39
C PRO A 31 24.08 -39.69 -6.11
N THR A 32 23.26 -38.92 -6.84
CA THR A 32 23.73 -37.73 -7.55
C THR A 32 24.04 -36.58 -6.60
N GLU A 33 25.33 -36.26 -6.51
CA GLU A 33 25.93 -35.09 -5.89
C GLU A 33 25.36 -33.74 -6.39
N ARG A 34 25.40 -32.76 -5.50
CA ARG A 34 25.10 -31.34 -5.78
C ARG A 34 26.12 -30.78 -6.79
N PRO A 35 25.71 -29.95 -7.77
CA PRO A 35 26.66 -29.34 -8.69
C PRO A 35 27.52 -28.30 -7.96
N GLN A 36 28.80 -28.60 -7.77
CA GLN A 36 29.82 -27.61 -7.40
C GLN A 36 30.25 -26.82 -8.64
N VAL A 37 30.00 -25.51 -8.64
CA VAL A 37 30.56 -24.58 -9.64
C VAL A 37 32.03 -24.35 -9.32
N ARG A 38 32.91 -24.93 -10.12
CA ARG A 38 34.36 -24.75 -10.04
C ARG A 38 34.76 -23.37 -10.57
N VAL A 39 35.21 -22.48 -9.70
CA VAL A 39 35.83 -21.20 -10.09
C VAL A 39 37.25 -21.47 -10.60
N ARG A 40 37.51 -21.18 -11.88
CA ARG A 40 38.86 -21.11 -12.47
C ARG A 40 39.48 -19.74 -12.13
N PRO A 41 40.72 -19.66 -11.61
CA PRO A 41 41.45 -18.41 -11.53
C PRO A 41 42.16 -18.14 -12.86
N GLY A 42 41.91 -16.98 -13.49
CA GLY A 42 42.52 -16.62 -14.76
C GLY A 42 42.29 -15.17 -15.17
N ASN A 43 43.25 -14.32 -14.77
CA ASN A 43 43.75 -13.10 -15.42
C ASN A 43 42.74 -12.03 -15.91
N SER A 44 42.65 -10.95 -15.13
CA SER A 44 42.12 -9.65 -15.56
C SER A 44 43.01 -9.03 -16.64
N PRO A 45 42.48 -8.50 -17.76
CA PRO A 45 43.25 -7.71 -18.69
C PRO A 45 43.40 -6.28 -18.16
N THR A 46 44.63 -5.93 -17.74
CA THR A 46 45.05 -4.54 -17.55
C THR A 46 45.21 -3.88 -18.92
N ILE A 47 44.31 -2.96 -19.27
CA ILE A 47 44.49 -2.08 -20.42
C ILE A 47 45.51 -1.00 -20.03
N ARG A 48 46.73 -1.09 -20.56
CA ARG A 48 47.70 0.02 -20.55
C ARG A 48 47.57 0.79 -21.88
N PRO A 49 47.51 2.13 -21.88
CA PRO A 49 47.59 2.89 -23.12
C PRO A 49 49.02 2.83 -23.66
N ARG A 50 49.19 2.23 -24.84
CA ARG A 50 50.45 2.30 -25.60
C ARG A 50 50.44 3.60 -26.39
N VAL A 51 51.21 4.58 -25.94
CA VAL A 51 51.58 5.75 -26.75
C VAL A 51 52.58 5.27 -27.80
N GLN A 52 52.28 5.50 -29.07
CA GLN A 52 53.24 5.33 -30.17
C GLN A 52 53.26 6.62 -30.99
N PRO A 53 54.40 7.31 -31.12
CA PRO A 53 54.49 8.48 -31.98
C PRO A 53 54.80 8.04 -33.40
N ARG A 54 54.04 8.51 -34.40
CA ARG A 54 54.48 8.50 -35.79
C ARG A 54 54.10 9.81 -36.45
N ALA A 55 55.14 10.56 -36.78
CA ALA A 55 55.10 11.80 -37.55
C ALA A 55 54.73 11.54 -39.01
N GLY A 56 53.95 12.45 -39.60
CA GLY A 56 53.64 12.49 -41.03
C GLY A 56 52.61 13.57 -41.37
N ARG A 57 53.10 14.77 -41.73
CA ARG A 57 52.45 15.87 -42.49
C ARG A 57 51.61 15.35 -43.68
N ASN A 58 50.53 15.94 -44.18
CA ASN A 58 50.08 17.34 -44.33
C ASN A 58 48.59 17.39 -44.75
N ALA A 59 48.01 18.60 -44.66
CA ALA A 59 46.90 19.19 -45.44
C ALA A 59 45.55 19.38 -44.73
N GLN A 60 45.21 20.67 -44.64
CA GLN A 60 44.05 21.32 -44.00
C GLN A 60 42.80 21.30 -44.88
N GLU A 61 41.64 21.14 -44.25
CA GLU A 61 40.38 21.82 -44.57
C GLU A 61 39.60 22.04 -43.26
N PRO A 62 39.00 23.22 -43.00
CA PRO A 62 38.34 23.51 -41.74
C PRO A 62 36.86 23.10 -41.81
N ALA A 63 36.44 22.14 -41.00
CA ALA A 63 35.04 21.89 -40.72
C ALA A 63 34.73 22.42 -39.32
N GLU A 64 33.72 23.30 -39.24
CA GLU A 64 33.19 23.87 -38.01
C GLU A 64 32.73 22.76 -37.05
N GLU A 65 33.53 22.48 -36.03
CA GLU A 65 33.11 21.68 -34.89
C GLU A 65 32.25 22.55 -33.97
N GLY A 66 30.93 22.42 -34.12
CA GLY A 66 29.97 22.92 -33.15
C GLY A 66 30.34 22.44 -31.75
N GLU A 67 30.45 23.41 -30.84
CA GLU A 67 30.66 23.20 -29.41
C GLU A 67 29.73 22.11 -28.90
N ARG A 68 30.28 20.91 -28.71
CA ARG A 68 29.67 19.94 -27.81
C ARG A 68 29.80 20.54 -26.42
N THR A 69 28.78 21.29 -26.02
CA THR A 69 28.60 21.75 -24.66
C THR A 69 28.72 20.52 -23.76
N ALA A 70 29.85 20.39 -23.08
CA ALA A 70 30.03 19.37 -22.07
C ALA A 70 28.85 19.50 -21.09
N ALA A 71 28.18 18.40 -20.78
CA ALA A 71 27.20 18.39 -19.71
C ALA A 71 27.85 19.03 -18.46
N PRO A 72 27.18 19.95 -17.76
CA PRO A 72 27.78 20.62 -16.61
C PRO A 72 28.27 19.56 -15.63
N GLU A 73 29.57 19.59 -15.33
CA GLU A 73 30.16 18.74 -14.30
C GLU A 73 29.39 19.02 -13.01
N PHE A 74 28.72 17.99 -12.49
CA PHE A 74 28.07 18.09 -11.20
C PHE A 74 29.17 18.34 -10.16
N GLU A 75 29.15 19.50 -9.51
CA GLU A 75 30.06 19.82 -8.42
C GLU A 75 29.96 18.72 -7.35
N THR A 76 31.00 17.91 -7.25
CA THR A 76 31.09 16.81 -6.30
C THR A 76 31.71 17.36 -5.02
N GLY A 77 30.88 17.59 -4.00
CA GLY A 77 31.40 17.78 -2.64
C GLY A 77 30.80 18.89 -1.79
N VAL A 78 29.50 19.19 -1.88
CA VAL A 78 28.85 19.90 -0.78
C VAL A 78 28.73 18.93 0.39
N GLU A 79 29.55 19.12 1.42
CA GLU A 79 29.43 18.43 2.70
C GLU A 79 28.10 18.86 3.34
N TYR A 80 27.08 18.06 3.09
CA TYR A 80 25.70 18.36 3.46
C TYR A 80 25.41 17.83 4.86
N GLU A 81 25.26 18.72 5.84
CA GLU A 81 24.69 18.38 7.13
C GLU A 81 23.15 18.47 7.09
N PRO A 82 22.42 17.36 7.31
CA PRO A 82 20.97 17.40 7.34
C PRO A 82 20.50 18.27 8.51
N VAL A 83 19.74 19.31 8.18
CA VAL A 83 19.12 20.17 9.19
C VAL A 83 18.12 19.34 10.01
N SER A 84 18.16 19.49 11.33
CA SER A 84 17.23 18.77 12.22
C SER A 84 15.77 19.03 11.84
N PRO A 85 14.88 18.01 11.85
CA PRO A 85 13.48 18.15 11.47
C PRO A 85 12.71 19.24 12.24
N ARG A 86 13.17 19.58 13.45
CA ARG A 86 12.54 20.60 14.32
C ARG A 86 13.09 22.00 14.12
N THR A 87 14.18 22.16 13.37
CA THR A 87 14.75 23.47 13.06
C THR A 87 13.73 24.29 12.29
N ARG A 88 13.58 25.56 12.68
CA ARG A 88 12.62 26.48 12.05
C ARG A 88 13.31 27.33 11.00
N VAL A 89 12.77 27.33 9.80
CA VAL A 89 13.26 28.06 8.63
C VAL A 89 12.16 28.92 8.04
N THR A 90 12.55 29.97 7.32
CA THR A 90 11.61 30.70 6.47
C THR A 90 11.34 29.86 5.23
N PHE A 91 10.06 29.62 4.93
CA PHE A 91 9.65 28.83 3.77
C PHE A 91 8.59 29.62 3.01
N ASN A 92 9.07 30.56 2.18
CA ASN A 92 8.25 31.34 1.28
C ASN A 92 8.68 31.02 -0.15
N LEU A 93 7.69 30.80 -1.01
CA LEU A 93 7.88 30.44 -2.40
C LEU A 93 6.93 31.31 -3.22
N GLU A 94 7.43 31.93 -4.27
CA GLU A 94 6.64 32.76 -5.18
C GLU A 94 6.84 32.22 -6.58
N GLU A 95 5.78 31.64 -7.15
CA GLU A 95 5.79 31.05 -8.50
C GLU A 95 6.98 30.10 -8.77
N ALA A 96 7.41 29.35 -7.75
CA ALA A 96 8.59 28.50 -7.87
C ALA A 96 8.30 27.29 -8.77
N ASP A 97 9.24 26.98 -9.67
CA ASP A 97 9.19 25.81 -10.53
C ASP A 97 9.57 24.53 -9.74
N LEU A 98 9.14 23.38 -10.25
CA LEU A 98 9.40 22.08 -9.63
C LEU A 98 10.89 21.79 -9.32
N PRO A 99 11.85 22.03 -10.24
CA PRO A 99 13.26 21.74 -9.96
C PRO A 99 13.79 22.54 -8.77
N ASP A 100 13.37 23.79 -8.62
CA ASP A 100 13.82 24.68 -7.54
C ASP A 100 13.19 24.30 -6.20
N LEU A 101 11.89 23.96 -6.22
CA LEU A 101 11.20 23.38 -5.07
C LEU A 101 11.92 22.13 -4.56
N VAL A 102 12.29 21.23 -5.48
CA VAL A 102 12.97 19.98 -5.13
C VAL A 102 14.37 20.24 -4.58
N ARG A 103 15.14 21.17 -5.16
CA ARG A 103 16.46 21.57 -4.65
C ARG A 103 16.37 22.12 -3.24
N LEU A 104 15.44 23.04 -2.99
CA LEU A 104 15.22 23.63 -1.67
C LEU A 104 14.89 22.55 -0.63
N VAL A 105 13.93 21.68 -0.93
CA VAL A 105 13.49 20.62 0.00
C VAL A 105 14.56 19.56 0.20
N SER A 106 15.33 19.23 -0.85
CA SER A 106 16.51 18.37 -0.76
C SER A 106 17.52 18.95 0.23
N ASN A 107 17.80 20.26 0.15
CA ASN A 107 18.72 20.95 1.04
C ASN A 107 18.17 21.13 2.46
N LEU A 108 16.86 21.20 2.65
CA LEU A 108 16.29 21.27 3.99
C LEU A 108 16.23 19.89 4.67
N THR A 109 15.93 18.84 3.93
CA THR A 109 15.59 17.51 4.49
C THR A 109 16.66 16.45 4.32
N GLY A 110 17.66 16.69 3.46
CA GLY A 110 18.68 15.72 3.07
C GLY A 110 18.18 14.59 2.18
N LYS A 111 16.94 14.70 1.70
CA LYS A 111 16.31 13.68 0.85
C LYS A 111 16.74 13.86 -0.60
N ARG A 112 17.09 12.75 -1.24
CA ARG A 112 17.52 12.72 -2.64
C ARG A 112 16.32 12.44 -3.53
N PHE A 113 16.02 13.31 -4.48
CA PHE A 113 14.87 13.16 -5.37
C PHE A 113 15.30 12.82 -6.80
N ILE A 114 14.44 12.10 -7.51
CA ILE A 114 14.56 11.82 -8.94
C ILE A 114 13.36 12.47 -9.64
N LEU A 115 13.63 13.34 -10.60
CA LEU A 115 12.61 13.94 -11.46
C LEU A 115 12.52 13.18 -12.79
N PRO A 116 11.31 12.93 -13.29
CA PRO A 116 11.10 12.44 -14.66
C PRO A 116 11.65 13.43 -15.69
N GLY A 117 12.03 12.94 -16.88
CA GLY A 117 12.44 13.83 -17.98
C GLY A 117 11.27 14.64 -18.58
N LYS A 118 10.03 14.16 -18.41
CA LYS A 118 8.79 14.79 -18.91
C LYS A 118 7.85 15.12 -17.76
N VAL A 119 8.25 15.95 -16.82
CA VAL A 119 7.33 16.41 -15.76
C VAL A 119 6.53 17.59 -16.26
N ARG A 120 5.24 17.63 -15.91
CA ARG A 120 4.40 18.81 -16.10
C ARG A 120 5.03 20.00 -15.37
N SER A 121 5.16 21.13 -16.05
CA SER A 121 5.57 22.37 -15.41
C SER A 121 4.50 22.75 -14.38
N ILE A 122 4.90 22.82 -13.11
CA ILE A 122 4.04 23.28 -12.03
C ILE A 122 4.68 24.53 -11.43
N LYS A 123 3.82 25.49 -11.08
CA LYS A 123 4.20 26.66 -10.31
C LYS A 123 3.54 26.56 -8.95
N ALA A 124 4.31 26.81 -7.89
CA ALA A 124 3.78 26.81 -6.55
C ALA A 124 4.13 28.11 -5.83
N THR A 125 3.13 28.67 -5.16
CA THR A 125 3.30 29.80 -4.27
C THR A 125 2.93 29.35 -2.86
N VAL A 126 3.84 29.57 -1.90
CA VAL A 126 3.64 29.25 -0.49
C VAL A 126 3.93 30.51 0.31
N PHE A 127 2.94 30.91 1.09
CA PHE A 127 3.06 32.03 2.02
C PHE A 127 3.03 31.52 3.46
N ALA A 128 4.16 31.63 4.16
CA ALA A 128 4.28 31.29 5.57
C ALA A 128 4.50 32.59 6.39
N PRO A 129 3.50 33.03 7.18
CA PRO A 129 3.63 34.24 8.00
C PRO A 129 4.60 34.07 9.17
N THR A 130 4.93 32.83 9.54
CA THR A 130 5.86 32.50 10.63
C THR A 130 6.86 31.45 10.17
N LYS A 131 7.99 31.34 10.86
CA LYS A 131 8.99 30.29 10.57
C LYS A 131 8.38 28.91 10.79
N VAL A 132 8.53 28.03 9.80
CA VAL A 132 8.04 26.65 9.82
C VAL A 132 9.18 25.67 10.11
N SER A 133 8.87 24.54 10.75
CA SER A 133 9.84 23.45 10.91
C SER A 133 10.18 22.80 9.56
N VAL A 134 11.36 22.20 9.46
CA VAL A 134 11.75 21.39 8.28
C VAL A 134 10.72 20.30 7.97
N SER A 135 10.13 19.66 9.00
CA SER A 135 9.05 18.69 8.79
C SER A 135 7.77 19.30 8.21
N GLU A 136 7.40 20.52 8.62
CA GLU A 136 6.24 21.22 8.10
C GLU A 136 6.49 21.69 6.66
N ALA A 137 7.67 22.22 6.37
CA ALA A 137 8.08 22.57 5.01
C ALA A 137 8.04 21.35 4.07
N TYR A 138 8.49 20.18 4.56
CA TYR A 138 8.40 18.94 3.79
C TYR A 138 6.95 18.51 3.57
N ASN A 139 6.07 18.63 4.57
CA ASN A 139 4.65 18.32 4.38
C ASN A 139 4.01 19.29 3.37
N ALA A 140 4.29 20.59 3.45
CA ALA A 140 3.81 21.58 2.49
C ALA A 140 4.28 21.25 1.06
N PHE A 141 5.53 20.82 0.88
CA PHE A 141 6.02 20.32 -0.40
C PHE A 141 5.21 19.12 -0.93
N LEU A 142 4.89 18.15 -0.08
CA LEU A 142 4.04 17.03 -0.49
C LEU A 142 2.63 17.48 -0.88
N SER A 143 2.04 18.42 -0.14
CA SER A 143 0.72 18.98 -0.46
C SER A 143 0.72 19.73 -1.81
N ILE A 144 1.78 20.50 -2.10
CA ILE A 144 1.96 21.17 -3.39
C ILE A 144 1.98 20.15 -4.53
N LEU A 145 2.73 19.05 -4.36
CA LEU A 145 2.76 17.98 -5.35
C LEU A 145 1.37 17.37 -5.53
N GLU A 146 0.67 17.04 -4.45
CA GLU A 146 -0.66 16.44 -4.49
C GLU A 146 -1.66 17.31 -5.25
N VAL A 147 -1.72 18.62 -4.96
CA VAL A 147 -2.61 19.58 -5.62
C VAL A 147 -2.34 19.65 -7.13
N ASN A 148 -1.09 19.44 -7.54
CA ASN A 148 -0.69 19.42 -8.94
C ASN A 148 -0.77 18.02 -9.59
N GLY A 149 -1.33 17.02 -8.91
CA GLY A 149 -1.45 15.66 -9.43
C GLY A 149 -0.12 14.90 -9.49
N LEU A 150 0.86 15.32 -8.71
CA LEU A 150 2.16 14.67 -8.53
C LEU A 150 2.24 14.01 -7.15
N THR A 151 3.13 13.04 -7.01
CA THR A 151 3.41 12.41 -5.72
C THR A 151 4.84 11.92 -5.63
N VAL A 152 5.24 11.54 -4.41
CA VAL A 152 6.58 11.04 -4.09
C VAL A 152 6.51 9.57 -3.70
N VAL A 153 7.26 8.73 -4.40
CA VAL A 153 7.37 7.29 -4.13
C VAL A 153 8.80 6.97 -3.68
N PRO A 154 8.99 6.28 -2.53
CA PRO A 154 10.31 5.85 -2.11
C PRO A 154 10.88 4.77 -3.03
N ALA A 155 12.15 4.91 -3.43
CA ALA A 155 12.87 3.96 -4.28
C ALA A 155 14.31 3.81 -3.76
N GLY A 156 14.53 2.83 -2.87
CA GLY A 156 15.81 2.64 -2.19
C GLY A 156 16.18 3.88 -1.36
N ARG A 157 17.33 4.51 -1.67
CA ARG A 157 17.80 5.74 -1.02
C ARG A 157 17.29 7.04 -1.65
N TYR A 158 16.48 6.92 -2.71
CA TYR A 158 15.95 8.05 -3.46
C TYR A 158 14.43 8.12 -3.33
N TYR A 159 13.90 9.28 -3.69
CA TYR A 159 12.47 9.57 -3.75
C TYR A 159 12.11 9.94 -5.19
N LYS A 160 11.32 9.12 -5.87
CA LYS A 160 10.88 9.39 -7.23
C LYS A 160 9.66 10.30 -7.20
N ILE A 161 9.70 11.40 -7.95
CA ILE A 161 8.53 12.25 -8.18
C ILE A 161 7.85 11.74 -9.45
N MET A 162 6.54 11.60 -9.44
CA MET A 162 5.80 11.12 -10.61
C MET A 162 4.33 11.54 -10.54
N GLU A 163 3.59 11.33 -11.62
CA GLU A 163 2.16 11.58 -11.66
C GLU A 163 1.39 10.60 -10.76
N SER A 164 0.44 11.13 -9.99
CA SER A 164 -0.40 10.34 -9.09
C SER A 164 -1.26 9.33 -9.83
N SER A 165 -1.63 9.58 -11.09
CA SER A 165 -2.37 8.64 -11.95
C SER A 165 -1.65 7.30 -12.14
N ASN A 166 -0.32 7.27 -12.05
CA ASN A 166 0.50 6.08 -12.27
C ASN A 166 0.83 5.34 -10.97
N ILE A 167 0.22 5.71 -9.85
CA ILE A 167 0.61 5.22 -8.51
C ILE A 167 0.28 3.74 -8.30
N GLU A 168 -0.80 3.22 -8.89
CA GLU A 168 -1.24 1.83 -8.73
C GLU A 168 -0.19 0.82 -9.22
N ASN A 169 0.66 1.22 -10.17
CA ASN A 169 1.72 0.38 -10.73
C ASN A 169 3.06 0.50 -9.99
N GLN A 170 3.10 1.20 -8.85
CA GLN A 170 4.33 1.45 -8.10
C GLN A 170 4.37 0.67 -6.79
N PRO A 171 5.58 0.39 -6.27
CA PRO A 171 5.75 -0.21 -4.95
C PRO A 171 5.45 0.84 -3.87
N ILE A 172 4.17 0.98 -3.54
CA ILE A 172 3.70 1.87 -2.48
C ILE A 172 3.95 1.22 -1.11
N PRO A 173 4.43 1.96 -0.09
CA PRO A 173 4.57 1.43 1.27
C PRO A 173 3.23 0.93 1.84
N LEU A 174 3.23 -0.32 2.29
CA LEU A 174 2.08 -0.98 2.92
C LEU A 174 2.10 -0.81 4.45
N TYR A 175 0.96 -0.42 5.01
CA TYR A 175 0.72 -0.32 6.45
C TYR A 175 -0.39 -1.28 6.87
N THR A 176 -0.16 -2.03 7.93
CA THR A 176 -1.13 -3.00 8.48
C THR A 176 -1.59 -2.59 9.88
N GLY A 177 -2.57 -3.32 10.43
CA GLY A 177 -3.17 -3.06 11.75
C GLY A 177 -2.12 -2.88 12.85
N GLY A 178 -2.26 -1.79 13.62
CA GLY A 178 -1.34 -1.41 14.70
C GLY A 178 -0.28 -0.38 14.32
N SER A 179 0.13 -0.28 13.05
CA SER A 179 1.05 0.79 12.64
C SER A 179 0.31 2.12 12.51
N PRO A 180 0.85 3.24 13.01
CA PRO A 180 0.26 4.55 12.74
C PRO A 180 0.38 4.89 11.25
N THR A 181 -0.73 5.32 10.64
CA THR A 181 -0.71 5.86 9.28
C THR A 181 0.06 7.20 9.29
N PRO A 182 1.03 7.45 8.42
CA PRO A 182 1.67 8.77 8.29
C PRO A 182 0.66 9.92 8.08
N ARG A 183 0.97 11.13 8.59
CA ARG A 183 0.20 12.39 8.35
C ARG A 183 0.68 13.14 7.10
N GLN A 184 1.18 12.42 6.11
CA GLN A 184 1.87 13.00 4.97
C GLN A 184 1.00 12.86 3.72
N ASP A 185 1.00 13.90 2.88
CA ASP A 185 0.28 13.95 1.60
C ASP A 185 1.04 13.19 0.50
N ARG A 186 1.40 11.93 0.82
CA ARG A 186 1.95 10.96 -0.12
C ARG A 186 1.08 9.72 -0.12
N PHE A 187 1.03 9.05 -1.26
CA PHE A 187 0.30 7.80 -1.38
C PHE A 187 0.93 6.71 -0.51
N LEU A 188 0.07 5.97 0.17
CA LEU A 188 0.38 4.76 0.91
C LEU A 188 -0.77 3.77 0.76
N THR A 189 -0.48 2.49 0.95
CA THR A 189 -1.51 1.46 1.01
C THR A 189 -1.71 1.05 2.46
N ARG A 190 -2.96 0.95 2.91
CA ARG A 190 -3.30 0.48 4.25
C ARG A 190 -4.31 -0.65 4.19
N MET A 191 -4.01 -1.73 4.89
CA MET A 191 -4.96 -2.81 5.16
C MET A 191 -5.62 -2.58 6.52
N HIS A 192 -6.95 -2.55 6.54
CA HIS A 192 -7.75 -2.34 7.74
C HIS A 192 -8.86 -3.39 7.83
N ARG A 193 -8.84 -4.21 8.88
CA ARG A 193 -9.85 -5.24 9.12
C ARG A 193 -11.03 -4.64 9.89
N LEU A 194 -12.24 -4.92 9.43
CA LEU A 194 -13.49 -4.51 10.08
C LEU A 194 -14.00 -5.63 10.99
N SER A 195 -14.71 -5.24 12.05
CA SER A 195 -15.19 -6.17 13.08
C SER A 195 -16.70 -6.41 13.03
N ASN A 196 -17.47 -5.38 12.69
CA ASN A 196 -18.93 -5.37 12.84
C ASN A 196 -19.66 -5.20 11.50
N VAL A 197 -19.07 -4.47 10.55
CA VAL A 197 -19.68 -4.17 9.24
C VAL A 197 -18.95 -4.91 8.10
N SER A 198 -19.68 -5.21 7.03
CA SER A 198 -19.12 -5.80 5.81
C SER A 198 -18.16 -4.83 5.11
N ALA A 199 -16.99 -5.34 4.70
CA ALA A 199 -16.01 -4.58 3.94
C ALA A 199 -16.54 -4.12 2.58
N GLU A 200 -17.44 -4.86 1.95
CA GLU A 200 -18.01 -4.50 0.64
C GLU A 200 -18.93 -3.26 0.75
N ASP A 201 -19.76 -3.23 1.78
CA ASP A 201 -20.66 -2.10 2.07
C ASP A 201 -19.84 -0.85 2.40
N VAL A 202 -18.84 -1.00 3.26
CA VAL A 202 -17.96 0.11 3.65
C VAL A 202 -17.13 0.59 2.46
N ALA A 203 -16.63 -0.31 1.61
CA ALA A 203 -15.88 0.08 0.41
C ALA A 203 -16.74 0.93 -0.54
N THR A 204 -18.01 0.56 -0.73
CA THR A 204 -18.97 1.32 -1.55
C THR A 204 -19.21 2.72 -0.99
N LEU A 205 -19.33 2.84 0.34
CA LEU A 205 -19.49 4.14 1.01
C LEU A 205 -18.21 4.99 0.91
N LEU A 206 -17.05 4.40 1.16
CA LEU A 206 -15.76 5.10 1.15
C LEU A 206 -15.28 5.47 -0.26
N ALA A 207 -15.79 4.82 -1.31
CA ALA A 207 -15.48 5.15 -2.70
C ALA A 207 -15.81 6.61 -3.06
N ARG A 208 -16.67 7.30 -2.30
CA ARG A 208 -17.00 8.73 -2.47
C ARG A 208 -16.00 9.67 -1.79
N PHE A 209 -15.15 9.17 -0.90
CA PHE A 209 -14.19 9.94 -0.10
C PHE A 209 -12.75 9.81 -0.57
N LYS A 210 -12.47 8.88 -1.49
CA LYS A 210 -11.15 8.68 -2.10
C LYS A 210 -10.75 9.88 -2.97
N SER A 211 -9.45 10.10 -3.12
CA SER A 211 -8.91 11.04 -4.12
C SER A 211 -9.07 10.50 -5.55
N GLN A 212 -8.78 11.34 -6.54
CA GLN A 212 -8.91 10.96 -7.95
C GLN A 212 -8.06 9.73 -8.31
N ALA A 213 -6.83 9.67 -7.79
CA ALA A 213 -5.90 8.55 -7.97
C ALA A 213 -5.96 7.52 -6.83
N GLY A 214 -6.86 7.71 -5.86
CA GLY A 214 -7.07 6.78 -4.76
C GLY A 214 -7.91 5.58 -5.17
N ASN A 215 -7.70 4.47 -4.48
CA ASN A 215 -8.41 3.20 -4.68
C ASN A 215 -8.83 2.61 -3.33
N VAL A 216 -10.04 2.05 -3.28
CA VAL A 216 -10.63 1.41 -2.12
C VAL A 216 -11.15 0.06 -2.57
N THR A 217 -10.59 -1.01 -2.05
CA THR A 217 -10.97 -2.38 -2.43
C THR A 217 -11.29 -3.19 -1.18
N ALA A 218 -12.38 -3.95 -1.22
CA ALA A 218 -12.72 -4.90 -0.17
C ALA A 218 -12.14 -6.28 -0.51
N TYR A 219 -11.61 -6.96 0.51
CA TYR A 219 -11.29 -8.37 0.48
C TYR A 219 -12.22 -9.11 1.44
N ALA A 220 -13.31 -9.63 0.85
CA ALA A 220 -14.41 -10.25 1.58
C ALA A 220 -13.99 -11.44 2.48
N PRO A 221 -13.10 -12.38 2.05
CA PRO A 221 -12.78 -13.55 2.86
C PRO A 221 -12.22 -13.25 4.26
N THR A 222 -11.52 -12.12 4.44
CA THR A 222 -11.00 -11.69 5.75
C THR A 222 -11.65 -10.40 6.26
N ASN A 223 -12.75 -9.97 5.65
CA ASN A 223 -13.45 -8.72 5.96
C ASN A 223 -12.49 -7.51 6.08
N THR A 224 -11.60 -7.37 5.09
CA THR A 224 -10.50 -6.39 5.13
C THR A 224 -10.64 -5.37 4.02
N LEU A 225 -10.49 -4.09 4.36
CA LEU A 225 -10.37 -2.98 3.42
C LEU A 225 -8.91 -2.75 3.05
N ILE A 226 -8.65 -2.65 1.76
CA ILE A 226 -7.37 -2.23 1.19
C ILE A 226 -7.57 -0.80 0.66
N LEU A 227 -6.95 0.16 1.34
CA LEU A 227 -7.06 1.59 1.06
C LEU A 227 -5.74 2.08 0.46
N THR A 228 -5.75 2.54 -0.78
CA THR A 228 -4.59 3.18 -1.42
C THR A 228 -4.92 4.63 -1.68
N ASP A 229 -4.36 5.55 -0.90
CA ASP A 229 -4.58 6.98 -1.04
C ASP A 229 -3.50 7.77 -0.27
N THR A 230 -3.59 9.09 -0.23
CA THR A 230 -2.71 9.90 0.61
C THR A 230 -2.92 9.61 2.10
N GLY A 231 -1.85 9.73 2.90
CA GLY A 231 -1.92 9.44 4.33
C GLY A 231 -2.97 10.27 5.07
N THR A 232 -3.17 11.52 4.65
CA THR A 232 -4.22 12.41 5.18
C THR A 232 -5.61 11.91 4.83
N GLN A 233 -5.85 11.47 3.60
CA GLN A 233 -7.14 10.92 3.16
C GLN A 233 -7.45 9.57 3.82
N ILE A 234 -6.47 8.68 3.93
CA ILE A 234 -6.64 7.41 4.65
C ILE A 234 -6.99 7.66 6.12
N ARG A 235 -6.34 8.62 6.79
CA ARG A 235 -6.68 8.98 8.17
C ARG A 235 -8.10 9.50 8.29
N ARG A 236 -8.58 10.28 7.32
CA ARG A 236 -9.97 10.73 7.27
C ARG A 236 -10.93 9.54 7.11
N MET A 237 -10.65 8.63 6.19
CA MET A 237 -11.47 7.43 5.99
C MET A 237 -11.48 6.51 7.21
N LEU A 238 -10.35 6.33 7.90
CA LEU A 238 -10.28 5.54 9.14
C LEU A 238 -11.18 6.12 10.24
N ARG A 239 -11.25 7.45 10.40
CA ARG A 239 -12.18 8.08 11.36
C ARG A 239 -13.65 7.83 11.01
N LEU A 240 -13.97 7.76 9.72
CA LEU A 240 -15.32 7.41 9.28
C LEU A 240 -15.61 5.93 9.57
N ILE A 241 -14.64 5.05 9.31
CA ILE A 241 -14.72 3.63 9.65
C ILE A 241 -14.95 3.46 11.16
N GLU A 242 -14.17 4.14 12.01
CA GLU A 242 -14.33 4.09 13.46
C GLU A 242 -15.74 4.51 13.93
N ALA A 243 -16.39 5.42 13.21
CA ALA A 243 -17.75 5.88 13.53
C ALA A 243 -18.86 4.91 13.07
N ILE A 244 -18.60 4.08 12.05
CA ILE A 244 -19.61 3.16 11.48
C ILE A 244 -19.38 1.69 11.86
N ASP A 245 -18.14 1.28 12.10
CA ASP A 245 -17.77 -0.08 12.54
C ASP A 245 -17.98 -0.26 14.04
N VAL A 246 -19.13 0.22 14.52
CA VAL A 246 -19.60 0.02 15.89
C VAL A 246 -20.34 -1.31 15.98
N PRO A 247 -20.31 -2.00 17.13
CA PRO A 247 -21.16 -3.16 17.34
C PRO A 247 -22.60 -2.76 17.03
N ARG A 248 -23.22 -3.44 16.06
CA ARG A 248 -24.63 -3.22 15.78
C ARG A 248 -25.37 -3.48 17.09
N THR A 249 -26.13 -2.50 17.58
CA THR A 249 -27.21 -2.77 18.53
C THR A 249 -28.28 -3.54 17.76
N GLY A 250 -27.98 -4.78 17.40
CA GLY A 250 -28.90 -5.68 16.74
C GLY A 250 -29.91 -6.23 17.74
N GLU A 251 -30.96 -6.84 17.21
CA GLU A 251 -31.80 -7.74 17.98
C GLU A 251 -30.89 -8.80 18.63
N GLN A 252 -30.86 -8.79 19.96
CA GLN A 252 -30.23 -9.86 20.71
C GLN A 252 -31.28 -10.94 20.92
N ILE A 253 -30.97 -12.16 20.51
CA ILE A 253 -31.84 -13.31 20.74
C ILE A 253 -31.60 -13.76 22.18
N TRP A 254 -32.64 -13.66 22.99
CA TRP A 254 -32.68 -14.20 24.34
C TRP A 254 -33.59 -15.43 24.37
N ILE A 255 -33.13 -16.51 25.01
CA ILE A 255 -33.94 -17.70 25.23
C ILE A 255 -34.43 -17.63 26.68
N GLU A 256 -35.70 -17.30 26.87
CA GLU A 256 -36.34 -17.29 28.18
C GLU A 256 -37.19 -18.57 28.33
N PRO A 257 -36.85 -19.48 29.25
CA PRO A 257 -37.62 -20.70 29.46
C PRO A 257 -38.95 -20.38 30.14
N ILE A 258 -40.04 -20.89 29.55
CA ILE A 258 -41.40 -20.69 30.09
C ILE A 258 -41.77 -21.90 30.95
N HIS A 259 -42.14 -21.65 32.22
CA HIS A 259 -42.42 -22.72 33.19
C HIS A 259 -43.90 -23.06 33.38
N TYR A 260 -44.81 -22.13 33.07
CA TYR A 260 -46.23 -22.23 33.44
C TYR A 260 -47.21 -21.98 32.28
N ALA A 261 -46.71 -21.77 31.06
CA ALA A 261 -47.52 -21.46 29.88
C ALA A 261 -46.97 -22.16 28.63
N ASP A 262 -47.82 -22.34 27.61
CA ASP A 262 -47.41 -22.84 26.31
C ASP A 262 -46.64 -21.75 25.54
N ALA A 263 -45.45 -22.09 25.05
CA ALA A 263 -44.60 -21.15 24.32
C ALA A 263 -45.25 -20.61 23.04
N THR A 264 -46.11 -21.40 22.40
CA THR A 264 -46.79 -21.05 21.15
C THR A 264 -47.85 -19.97 21.39
N GLU A 265 -48.60 -20.08 22.50
CA GLU A 265 -49.61 -19.10 22.88
C GLU A 265 -48.97 -17.75 23.29
N VAL A 266 -47.88 -17.82 24.06
CA VAL A 266 -47.10 -16.62 24.45
C VAL A 266 -46.52 -15.94 23.21
N ALA A 267 -45.98 -16.71 22.26
CA ALA A 267 -45.47 -16.16 21.00
C ALA A 267 -46.56 -15.46 20.18
N ALA A 268 -47.74 -16.05 20.06
CA ALA A 268 -48.88 -15.45 19.34
C ALA A 268 -49.31 -14.12 20.00
N LYS A 269 -49.34 -14.07 21.34
CA LYS A 269 -49.67 -12.84 22.08
C LYS A 269 -48.58 -11.77 21.94
N LEU A 270 -47.31 -12.15 21.96
CA LEU A 270 -46.21 -11.23 21.74
C LEU A 270 -46.21 -10.66 20.31
N GLN A 271 -46.57 -11.45 19.30
CA GLN A 271 -46.72 -10.97 17.91
C GLN A 271 -47.93 -10.05 17.74
N GLU A 272 -49.00 -10.25 18.51
CA GLU A 272 -50.16 -9.35 18.56
C GLU A 272 -49.80 -7.99 19.20
N ILE A 273 -49.00 -7.99 20.27
CA ILE A 273 -48.55 -6.79 20.99
C ILE A 273 -47.44 -6.05 20.23
N PHE A 274 -46.54 -6.80 19.59
CA PHE A 274 -45.41 -6.30 18.81
C PHE A 274 -45.54 -6.74 17.35
N PRO A 275 -46.47 -6.13 16.57
CA PRO A 275 -46.57 -6.42 15.15
C PRO A 275 -45.24 -6.08 14.47
N SER A 276 -44.68 -7.04 13.74
CA SER A 276 -43.38 -6.92 13.09
C SER A 276 -43.33 -5.68 12.18
N SER A 277 -42.62 -4.63 12.60
CA SER A 277 -42.46 -3.41 11.80
C SER A 277 -41.29 -3.49 10.81
N GLY A 278 -40.89 -4.69 10.39
CA GLY A 278 -39.74 -4.90 9.50
C GLY A 278 -39.99 -6.02 8.50
N GLY A 279 -40.24 -5.67 7.23
CA GLY A 279 -40.12 -6.61 6.11
C GLY A 279 -41.28 -6.65 5.10
N SER A 280 -41.70 -5.51 4.54
CA SER A 280 -42.44 -5.51 3.27
C SER A 280 -41.47 -5.32 2.09
N SER A 281 -40.88 -6.42 1.60
CA SER A 281 -40.27 -6.45 0.26
C SER A 281 -40.44 -7.83 -0.38
N SER A 282 -41.50 -7.95 -1.18
CA SER A 282 -41.65 -8.72 -2.42
C SER A 282 -41.26 -10.21 -2.47
N SER A 283 -42.29 -11.06 -2.50
CA SER A 283 -42.30 -12.26 -3.34
C SER A 283 -43.70 -12.47 -3.95
N SER A 284 -44.08 -11.64 -4.91
CA SER A 284 -45.20 -11.94 -5.82
C SER A 284 -44.65 -12.70 -7.01
N GLY A 285 -44.53 -14.02 -6.87
CA GLY A 285 -44.31 -14.94 -7.98
C GLY A 285 -45.57 -15.03 -8.82
N SER A 286 -45.53 -14.47 -10.02
CA SER A 286 -46.60 -14.55 -11.01
C SER A 286 -46.81 -16.00 -11.45
N SER A 287 -47.98 -16.56 -11.11
CA SER A 287 -48.50 -17.79 -11.69
C SER A 287 -48.92 -17.53 -13.14
N ALA A 288 -48.20 -18.11 -14.09
CA ALA A 288 -48.62 -18.18 -15.48
C ALA A 288 -49.77 -19.18 -15.62
N SER A 289 -50.98 -18.66 -15.87
CA SER A 289 -52.14 -19.45 -16.28
C SER A 289 -52.01 -19.83 -17.75
N SER A 290 -51.96 -21.13 -18.01
CA SER A 290 -52.14 -21.72 -19.33
C SER A 290 -53.57 -21.50 -19.81
N SER A 291 -53.76 -20.73 -20.88
CA SER A 291 -55.01 -20.69 -21.63
C SER A 291 -54.87 -21.43 -22.96
N SER A 292 -55.81 -22.37 -23.12
CA SER A 292 -56.10 -23.23 -24.25
C SER A 292 -56.44 -22.48 -25.54
N ALA A 293 -55.87 -22.91 -26.67
CA ALA A 293 -56.39 -22.63 -28.00
C ALA A 293 -56.86 -23.94 -28.64
N SER A 294 -58.17 -24.00 -28.88
CA SER A 294 -58.86 -25.05 -29.65
C SER A 294 -59.66 -24.38 -30.75
N SER A 295 -59.61 -24.98 -31.94
CA SER A 295 -60.32 -24.69 -33.21
C SER A 295 -59.52 -23.91 -34.24
#